data_AF-A0A919LRK6-F1
#
_entry.id   AF-A0A919LRK6-F1
#
_cell.length_a   1.000
_cell.length_b   1.000
_cell.length_c   1.000
_cell.angle_alpha   90.00
_cell.angle_beta   90.00
_cell.angle_gamma   90.00
#
_symmetry.space_group_name_H-M   'P 1'
#
loop_
_entity.id
_entity.type
_entity.pdbx_description
1 polymer ?
#
loop_
_entity_poly.entity_id
_entity_poly.type
_entity_poly.pdbx_seq_one_letter_code
_entity_poly.pdbx_strand_id
1 'polypeptide(L)'
;MAANGHFINQDPYQYFTISESAEQELIKATNELHLMYLHATDKVMKDDNLLALFDIPKILWPRLRLSWQRRRHHMITGRMDFCMDERGLKVYEYNADSASCHTEGGLILEQWLKQGYYGTGHNPAEGLLDELAGAWKHSRARPFVHIMQDKDLEENYHAQFIQRSLTQAGFESKILFGLDELRWDAAGQLIDADGRLVNCVWKTGMGNRH
;
A
#
# COMPACT_ATOMS: atom_id res chain seq x y z
N MET A 1 4.22 -21.77 16.49
CA MET A 1 5.65 -21.61 16.15
C MET A 1 5.91 -20.11 16.12
N ALA A 2 6.81 -19.65 16.98
CA ALA A 2 7.03 -18.25 17.27
C ALA A 2 7.66 -17.55 16.05
N ALA A 3 7.01 -16.48 15.59
CA ALA A 3 7.57 -15.59 14.60
C ALA A 3 8.68 -14.77 15.28
N ASN A 4 9.90 -14.83 14.73
CA ASN A 4 11.02 -13.96 15.11
C ASN A 4 10.79 -12.55 14.55
N GLY A 5 9.71 -11.89 14.97
CA GLY A 5 9.45 -10.48 14.68
C GLY A 5 10.09 -9.59 15.74
N HIS A 6 10.51 -8.38 15.36
CA HIS A 6 10.93 -7.35 16.31
C HIS A 6 9.81 -7.07 17.34
N PHE A 7 10.17 -6.92 18.61
CA PHE A 7 9.23 -6.61 19.68
C PHE A 7 8.68 -5.18 19.49
N ILE A 8 7.42 -5.07 19.03
CA ILE A 8 6.74 -3.78 18.76
C ILE A 8 6.36 -3.05 20.07
N ASN A 9 6.18 -3.78 21.17
CA ASN A 9 5.92 -3.21 22.50
C ASN A 9 6.43 -4.18 23.59
N GLN A 10 7.06 -3.66 24.65
CA GLN A 10 7.49 -4.46 25.81
C GLN A 10 6.30 -4.83 26.72
N ASP A 11 5.17 -4.12 26.61
CA ASP A 11 3.95 -4.39 27.35
C ASP A 11 2.71 -4.52 26.43
N PRO A 12 2.26 -5.75 26.10
CA PRO A 12 1.09 -5.96 25.24
C PRO A 12 -0.24 -5.52 25.88
N TYR A 13 -0.25 -5.08 27.15
CA TYR A 13 -1.44 -4.57 27.84
C TYR A 13 -1.67 -3.07 27.61
N GLN A 14 -0.69 -2.33 27.08
CA GLN A 14 -0.83 -0.90 26.81
C GLN A 14 -1.45 -0.65 25.43
N TYR A 15 -2.47 0.21 25.38
CA TYR A 15 -3.14 0.64 24.14
C TYR A 15 -3.53 2.12 24.22
N PHE A 16 -3.88 2.68 23.06
CA PHE A 16 -4.36 4.07 22.92
C PHE A 16 -5.82 4.08 22.46
N THR A 17 -6.52 5.15 22.80
CA THR A 17 -7.90 5.38 22.36
C THR A 17 -8.03 6.77 21.76
N ILE A 18 -8.85 6.88 20.73
CA ILE A 18 -9.33 8.17 20.21
C ILE A 18 -10.85 8.18 20.32
N SER A 19 -11.46 9.37 20.36
CA SER A 19 -12.92 9.46 20.30
C SER A 19 -13.42 9.19 18.89
N GLU A 20 -14.69 8.78 18.78
CA GLU A 20 -15.38 8.65 17.50
C GLU A 20 -15.34 9.97 16.71
N SER A 21 -15.44 11.12 17.38
CA SER A 21 -15.32 12.42 16.73
C SER A 21 -13.94 12.67 16.11
N ALA A 22 -12.86 12.17 16.73
CA ALA A 22 -11.52 12.28 16.19
C ALA A 22 -11.34 11.35 14.97
N GLU A 23 -11.91 10.15 15.02
CA GLU A 23 -11.96 9.22 13.88
C GLU A 23 -12.71 9.82 12.68
N GLN A 24 -13.88 10.43 12.90
CA GLN A 24 -14.63 11.09 11.84
C GLN A 24 -13.85 12.25 11.21
N GLU A 25 -13.07 13.01 12.00
CA GLU A 25 -12.20 14.06 11.46
C GLU A 25 -11.04 13.48 10.64
N LEU A 26 -10.46 12.34 11.05
CA LEU A 26 -9.45 11.62 10.26
C LEU A 26 -10.01 11.12 8.92
N ILE A 27 -11.22 10.56 8.91
CA ILE A 27 -11.90 10.11 7.69
C ILE A 27 -12.10 11.29 6.74
N LYS A 28 -12.64 12.40 7.25
CA LYS A 28 -12.88 13.61 6.47
C LYS A 28 -11.57 14.19 5.90
N ALA A 29 -10.56 14.37 6.75
CA ALA A 29 -9.27 14.91 6.35
C ALA A 29 -8.57 14.03 5.31
N THR A 30 -8.60 12.71 5.48
CA THR A 30 -7.99 11.77 4.53
C THR A 30 -8.63 11.87 3.14
N ASN A 31 -9.96 11.95 3.07
CA ASN A 31 -10.69 12.11 1.81
C ASN A 31 -10.40 13.45 1.12
N GLU A 32 -10.40 14.55 1.88
CA GLU A 32 -10.12 15.89 1.35
C GLU A 32 -8.67 16.00 0.86
N LEU A 33 -7.72 15.56 1.68
CA LEU A 33 -6.30 15.58 1.34
C LEU A 33 -5.99 14.71 0.14
N HIS A 34 -6.60 13.53 0.01
CA HIS A 34 -6.40 12.68 -1.17
C HIS A 34 -6.74 13.44 -2.46
N LEU A 35 -7.87 14.16 -2.49
CA LEU A 35 -8.25 14.98 -3.63
C LEU A 35 -7.29 16.17 -3.85
N MET A 36 -6.81 16.81 -2.78
CA MET A 36 -5.80 17.87 -2.85
C MET A 36 -4.48 17.36 -3.46
N TYR A 37 -4.00 16.19 -3.03
CA TYR A 37 -2.81 15.54 -3.60
C TYR A 37 -3.01 15.20 -5.08
N LEU A 38 -4.18 14.69 -5.48
CA LEU A 38 -4.50 14.45 -6.89
C LEU A 38 -4.56 15.75 -7.70
N HIS A 39 -5.07 16.84 -7.12
CA HIS A 39 -5.11 18.14 -7.79
C HIS A 39 -3.69 18.72 -7.98
N ALA A 40 -2.87 18.69 -6.92
CA ALA A 40 -1.48 19.11 -7.00
C ALA A 40 -0.69 18.29 -8.03
N THR A 41 -0.88 16.97 -8.04
CA THR A 41 -0.27 16.08 -9.04
C THR A 41 -0.67 16.47 -10.47
N ASP A 42 -1.95 16.81 -10.70
CA ASP A 42 -2.41 17.27 -12.01
C ASP A 42 -1.71 18.55 -12.48
N LYS A 43 -1.48 19.50 -11.55
CA LYS A 43 -0.74 20.73 -11.83
C LYS A 43 0.72 20.45 -12.19
N VAL A 44 1.39 19.60 -11.41
CA VAL A 44 2.77 19.19 -11.67
C VAL A 44 2.90 18.51 -13.04
N MET A 45 1.97 17.62 -13.40
CA MET A 45 2.03 16.92 -14.68
C MET A 45 1.84 17.85 -15.89
N LYS A 46 1.21 19.02 -15.72
CA LYS A 46 0.95 20.01 -16.78
C LYS A 46 2.04 21.08 -16.93
N ASP A 47 2.97 21.18 -15.99
CA ASP A 47 4.00 22.23 -15.97
C ASP A 47 5.40 21.61 -15.80
N ASP A 48 6.24 21.73 -16.83
CA ASP A 48 7.63 21.24 -16.82
C ASP A 48 8.48 21.90 -15.73
N ASN A 49 8.19 23.16 -15.35
CA ASN A 49 8.93 23.83 -14.28
C ASN A 49 8.61 23.23 -12.91
N LEU A 50 7.34 22.87 -12.67
CA LEU A 50 6.94 22.17 -11.45
C LEU A 50 7.49 20.76 -11.42
N LEU A 51 7.41 20.01 -12.53
CA LEU A 51 7.91 18.63 -12.60
C LEU A 51 9.44 18.56 -12.41
N ALA A 52 10.18 19.60 -12.83
CA ALA A 52 11.62 19.69 -12.61
C ALA A 52 12.03 19.73 -11.13
N LEU A 53 11.14 20.16 -10.21
CA LEU A 53 11.44 20.24 -8.77
C LEU A 53 11.46 18.87 -8.08
N PHE A 54 11.01 17.80 -8.75
CA PHE A 54 10.92 16.45 -8.19
C PHE A 54 12.15 15.58 -8.48
N ASP A 55 13.18 16.14 -9.15
CA ASP A 55 14.43 15.45 -9.50
C ASP A 55 14.24 14.13 -10.27
N ILE A 56 13.12 13.99 -11.00
CA ILE A 56 12.84 12.81 -11.82
C ILE A 56 13.55 12.95 -13.18
N PRO A 57 14.28 11.91 -13.65
CA PRO A 57 14.93 11.94 -14.96
C PRO A 57 13.97 12.32 -16.10
N LYS A 58 14.35 13.32 -16.91
CA LYS A 58 13.53 13.87 -18.00
C LYS A 58 13.02 12.83 -18.99
N ILE A 59 13.78 11.74 -19.19
CA ILE A 59 13.39 10.62 -20.06
C ILE A 59 12.09 9.93 -19.61
N LEU A 60 11.74 10.01 -18.31
CA LEU A 60 10.53 9.42 -17.75
C LEU A 60 9.30 10.33 -17.84
N TRP A 61 9.46 11.63 -18.09
CA TRP A 61 8.35 12.60 -18.04
C TRP A 61 7.19 12.26 -18.97
N PRO A 62 7.41 11.85 -20.24
CA PRO A 62 6.30 11.41 -21.10
C PRO A 62 5.58 10.19 -20.53
N ARG A 63 6.30 9.25 -19.90
CA ARG A 63 5.71 8.06 -19.28
C ARG A 63 4.90 8.40 -18.03
N LEU A 64 5.34 9.35 -17.21
CA LEU A 64 4.57 9.84 -16.06
C LEU A 64 3.23 10.44 -16.49
N ARG A 65 3.25 11.32 -17.50
CA ARG A 65 2.04 11.94 -18.06
C ARG A 65 1.07 10.91 -18.62
N LEU A 66 1.59 9.92 -19.38
CA LEU A 66 0.78 8.81 -19.89
C LEU A 66 0.21 7.95 -18.75
N SER A 67 0.98 7.69 -17.70
CA SER A 67 0.50 6.99 -16.51
C SER A 67 -0.63 7.75 -15.83
N TRP A 68 -0.46 9.05 -15.62
CA TRP A 68 -1.46 9.92 -15.00
C TRP A 68 -2.78 9.93 -15.79
N GLN A 69 -2.69 10.07 -17.11
CA GLN A 69 -3.85 10.09 -18.00
C GLN A 69 -4.59 8.74 -18.01
N ARG A 70 -3.86 7.61 -18.01
CA ARG A 70 -4.45 6.28 -18.21
C ARG A 70 -4.82 5.55 -16.92
N ARG A 71 -4.23 5.93 -15.78
CA ARG A 71 -4.31 5.19 -14.52
C ARG A 71 -4.79 6.02 -13.33
N ARG A 72 -5.45 7.15 -13.59
CA ARG A 72 -5.96 8.08 -12.57
C ARG A 72 -6.76 7.40 -11.45
N HIS A 73 -7.49 6.32 -11.77
CA HIS A 73 -8.38 5.61 -10.84
C HIS A 73 -7.88 4.20 -10.48
N HIS A 74 -6.60 3.90 -10.69
CA HIS A 74 -6.06 2.55 -10.49
C HIS A 74 -5.15 2.44 -9.25
N MET A 75 -5.04 3.48 -8.44
CA MET A 75 -4.36 3.41 -7.14
C MET A 75 -5.17 2.51 -6.21
N ILE A 76 -4.52 1.53 -5.59
CA ILE A 76 -5.18 0.55 -4.70
C ILE A 76 -5.17 1.04 -3.25
N THR A 77 -4.03 1.53 -2.76
CA THR A 77 -3.89 1.95 -1.36
C THR A 77 -2.72 2.93 -1.20
N GLY A 78 -2.74 3.71 -0.12
CA GLY A 78 -1.69 4.61 0.34
C GLY A 78 -1.87 4.89 1.84
N ARG A 79 -0.87 5.50 2.49
CA ARG A 79 -0.89 5.82 3.93
C ARG A 79 -0.56 7.29 4.15
N MET A 80 -1.37 7.99 4.94
CA MET A 80 -1.06 9.35 5.37
C MET A 80 -0.57 9.35 6.81
N ASP A 81 0.48 10.12 7.06
CA ASP A 81 1.10 10.20 8.37
C ASP A 81 0.70 11.54 9.00
N PHE A 82 -0.01 11.48 10.13
CA PHE A 82 -0.60 12.64 10.80
C PHE A 82 0.00 12.90 12.18
N CYS A 83 0.01 14.17 12.57
CA CYS A 83 0.04 14.60 13.97
C CYS A 83 -1.38 15.01 14.37
N MET A 84 -1.89 14.43 15.46
CA MET A 84 -3.20 14.74 16.02
C MET A 84 -3.09 14.95 17.53
N ASP A 85 -3.45 16.15 17.99
CA ASP A 85 -3.57 16.49 19.41
C ASP A 85 -4.56 17.65 19.62
N GLU A 86 -4.57 18.26 20.81
CA GLU A 86 -5.44 19.39 21.16
C GLU A 86 -5.28 20.63 20.25
N ARG A 87 -4.16 20.76 19.53
CA ARG A 87 -3.88 21.85 18.59
C ARG A 87 -4.52 21.60 17.22
N GLY A 88 -5.00 20.38 16.98
CA GLY A 88 -5.67 19.96 15.75
C GLY A 88 -4.95 18.85 15.00
N LEU A 89 -5.28 18.73 13.71
CA LEU A 89 -4.80 17.68 12.82
C LEU A 89 -3.88 18.26 11.74
N LYS A 90 -2.70 17.66 11.56
CA LYS A 90 -1.72 18.04 10.54
C LYS A 90 -1.19 16.81 9.82
N VAL A 91 -1.12 16.88 8.49
CA VAL A 91 -0.48 15.85 7.66
C VAL A 91 0.99 16.19 7.46
N TYR A 92 1.88 15.21 7.63
CA TYR A 92 3.30 15.33 7.30
C TYR A 92 3.55 14.91 5.86
N GLU A 93 3.07 13.72 5.49
CA GLU A 93 3.29 13.15 4.17
C GLU A 93 2.17 12.19 3.76
N TYR A 94 2.15 11.87 2.47
CA TYR A 94 1.27 10.86 1.88
C TYR A 94 2.11 9.83 1.12
N ASN A 95 2.28 8.67 1.76
CA ASN A 95 2.98 7.51 1.24
C ASN A 95 2.09 6.77 0.21
N ALA A 96 2.11 7.27 -1.03
CA ALA A 96 1.23 6.83 -2.10
C ALA A 96 1.82 5.79 -3.07
N ASP A 97 3.13 5.55 -3.08
CA ASP A 97 3.79 4.57 -3.96
C ASP A 97 3.94 3.19 -3.32
N SER A 98 4.19 3.16 -2.02
CA SER A 98 4.31 1.92 -1.24
C SER A 98 3.98 2.20 0.22
N ALA A 99 2.74 1.94 0.59
CA ALA A 99 2.32 1.94 1.99
C ALA A 99 2.51 0.56 2.59
N SER A 100 3.06 0.50 3.80
CA SER A 100 3.09 -0.69 4.66
C SER A 100 2.12 -0.50 5.84
N CYS A 101 2.19 -1.38 6.84
CA CYS A 101 1.38 -1.39 8.05
C CYS A 101 -0.06 -1.96 7.90
N HIS A 102 -0.44 -2.44 6.71
CA HIS A 102 -1.76 -3.04 6.51
C HIS A 102 -1.97 -4.33 7.32
N THR A 103 -0.93 -5.16 7.43
CA THR A 103 -1.00 -6.41 8.19
C THR A 103 -1.15 -6.13 9.68
N GLU A 104 -0.40 -5.16 10.17
CA GLU A 104 -0.38 -4.73 11.56
C GLU A 104 -1.77 -4.22 11.96
N GLY A 105 -2.31 -3.25 11.19
CA GLY A 105 -3.62 -2.67 11.47
C GLY A 105 -4.78 -3.63 11.22
N GLY A 106 -4.81 -4.29 10.07
CA GLY A 106 -5.96 -5.08 9.61
C GLY A 106 -6.00 -6.54 10.07
N LEU A 107 -4.91 -7.07 10.65
CA LEU A 107 -4.84 -8.48 11.06
C LEU A 107 -4.24 -8.68 12.45
N ILE A 108 -3.10 -8.06 12.76
CA ILE A 108 -2.43 -8.27 14.05
C ILE A 108 -3.23 -7.62 15.18
N LEU A 109 -3.67 -6.37 15.00
CA LEU A 109 -4.51 -5.68 16.00
C LEU A 109 -5.87 -6.37 16.19
N GLU A 110 -6.46 -6.93 15.12
CA GLU A 110 -7.65 -7.77 15.21
C GLU A 110 -7.45 -9.00 16.10
N GLN A 111 -6.30 -9.67 15.95
CA GLN A 111 -5.96 -10.82 16.77
C GLN A 111 -5.70 -10.42 18.24
N TRP A 112 -5.05 -9.28 18.47
CA TRP A 112 -4.84 -8.71 19.80
C TRP A 112 -6.17 -8.41 20.50
N LEU A 113 -7.12 -7.77 19.81
CA LEU A 113 -8.44 -7.45 20.32
C LEU A 113 -9.18 -8.71 20.78
N LYS A 114 -9.20 -9.74 19.94
CA LYS A 114 -9.84 -11.04 20.26
C LYS A 114 -9.23 -11.76 21.45
N GLN A 115 -7.95 -11.52 21.73
CA GLN A 115 -7.22 -12.21 22.80
C GLN A 115 -7.26 -11.47 24.14
N GLY A 116 -7.29 -10.14 24.13
CA GLY A 116 -7.03 -9.36 25.34
C GLY A 116 -7.94 -8.15 25.59
N TYR A 117 -8.79 -7.76 24.64
CA TYR A 117 -9.64 -6.59 24.81
C TYR A 117 -11.07 -6.97 25.22
N TYR A 118 -11.53 -6.42 26.36
CA TYR A 118 -12.87 -6.66 26.91
C TYR A 118 -13.71 -5.37 27.00
N GLY A 119 -13.29 -4.29 26.34
CA GLY A 119 -14.01 -3.03 26.29
C GLY A 119 -15.06 -2.98 25.18
N THR A 120 -15.63 -1.81 24.95
CA THR A 120 -16.67 -1.56 23.92
C THR A 120 -16.16 -0.80 22.69
N GLY A 121 -14.86 -0.49 22.63
CA GLY A 121 -14.24 0.09 21.44
C GLY A 121 -14.05 -0.93 20.33
N HIS A 122 -13.57 -0.48 19.18
CA HIS A 122 -13.29 -1.31 18.01
C HIS A 122 -11.91 -0.94 17.42
N ASN A 123 -11.40 -1.78 16.51
CA ASN A 123 -10.23 -1.45 15.72
C ASN A 123 -10.66 -0.68 14.47
N PRO A 124 -10.21 0.57 14.26
CA PRO A 124 -10.61 1.34 13.09
C PRO A 124 -10.12 0.74 11.75
N ALA A 125 -9.23 -0.26 11.78
CA ALA A 125 -8.73 -0.96 10.61
C ALA A 125 -9.34 -2.36 10.39
N GLU A 126 -10.37 -2.76 11.15
CA GLU A 126 -10.95 -4.12 11.11
C GLU A 126 -11.45 -4.55 9.72
N GLY A 127 -11.92 -3.60 8.90
CA GLY A 127 -12.42 -3.83 7.54
C GLY A 127 -11.37 -3.75 6.42
N LEU A 128 -10.08 -3.57 6.74
CA LEU A 128 -9.06 -3.21 5.73
C LEU A 128 -8.89 -4.26 4.62
N LEU A 129 -9.01 -5.55 4.95
CA LEU A 129 -8.91 -6.62 3.96
C LEU A 129 -10.05 -6.56 2.92
N ASP A 130 -11.26 -6.28 3.39
CA ASP A 130 -12.46 -6.19 2.56
C ASP A 130 -12.41 -4.96 1.66
N GLU A 131 -11.96 -3.82 2.19
CA GLU A 131 -11.74 -2.60 1.42
C GLU A 131 -10.70 -2.79 0.31
N LEU A 132 -9.57 -3.45 0.61
CA LEU A 132 -8.55 -3.78 -0.40
C LEU A 132 -9.11 -4.74 -1.46
N ALA A 133 -9.84 -5.77 -1.06
CA ALA A 133 -10.50 -6.68 -2.01
C ALA A 133 -11.51 -5.93 -2.89
N GLY A 134 -12.25 -4.98 -2.33
CA GLY A 134 -13.12 -4.06 -3.06
C GLY A 134 -12.36 -3.22 -4.08
N ALA A 135 -11.24 -2.61 -3.70
CA ALA A 135 -10.38 -1.84 -4.59
C ALA A 135 -9.85 -2.70 -5.76
N TRP A 136 -9.43 -3.95 -5.49
CA TRP A 136 -9.00 -4.88 -6.53
C TRP A 136 -10.11 -5.24 -7.52
N LYS A 137 -11.32 -5.53 -7.03
CA LYS A 137 -12.48 -5.86 -7.88
C LYS A 137 -12.85 -4.74 -8.85
N HIS A 138 -12.69 -3.49 -8.43
CA HIS A 138 -12.98 -2.31 -9.25
C HIS A 138 -11.75 -1.81 -10.03
N SER A 139 -10.59 -2.42 -9.82
CA SER A 139 -9.38 -2.12 -10.58
C SER A 139 -9.45 -2.68 -12.00
N ARG A 140 -8.47 -2.30 -12.83
CA ARG A 140 -8.24 -2.90 -14.16
C ARG A 140 -7.05 -3.85 -14.17
N ALA A 141 -6.74 -4.46 -13.02
CA ALA A 141 -5.70 -5.48 -12.95
C ALA A 141 -6.03 -6.66 -13.88
N ARG A 142 -5.00 -7.33 -14.39
CA ARG A 142 -5.20 -8.55 -15.19
C ARG A 142 -5.52 -9.73 -14.27
N PRO A 143 -6.13 -10.81 -14.77
CA PRO A 143 -6.57 -11.94 -13.95
C PRO A 143 -5.47 -12.59 -13.09
N PHE A 144 -4.21 -12.49 -13.54
CA PHE A 144 -3.05 -12.96 -12.78
C PHE A 144 -2.15 -11.79 -12.40
N VAL A 145 -1.82 -11.67 -11.11
CA VAL A 145 -1.00 -10.59 -10.57
C VAL A 145 0.28 -11.17 -9.96
N HIS A 146 1.43 -10.75 -10.48
CA HIS A 146 2.72 -10.99 -9.83
C HIS A 146 2.90 -9.99 -8.69
N ILE A 147 3.18 -10.48 -7.48
CA ILE A 147 3.44 -9.68 -6.29
C ILE A 147 4.95 -9.65 -6.12
N MET A 148 5.58 -8.52 -6.43
CA MET A 148 7.02 -8.35 -6.33
C MET A 148 7.39 -7.79 -4.97
N GLN A 149 8.22 -8.50 -4.23
CA GLN A 149 8.79 -8.04 -2.96
C GLN A 149 10.31 -8.18 -2.94
N ASP A 150 10.97 -7.43 -2.07
CA ASP A 150 12.39 -7.65 -1.80
C ASP A 150 12.59 -8.90 -0.91
N LYS A 151 13.85 -9.33 -0.77
CA LYS A 151 14.26 -10.42 0.12
C LYS A 151 14.33 -9.97 1.58
N ASP A 152 13.26 -9.35 2.06
CA ASP A 152 13.08 -8.92 3.44
C ASP A 152 11.99 -9.76 4.11
N LEU A 153 12.26 -10.25 5.32
CA LEU A 153 11.30 -11.02 6.10
C LEU A 153 10.10 -10.18 6.54
N GLU A 154 10.28 -8.88 6.76
CA GLU A 154 9.18 -7.98 7.15
C GLU A 154 8.19 -7.78 5.98
N GLU A 155 8.68 -7.77 4.74
CA GLU A 155 7.83 -7.66 3.55
C GLU A 155 7.00 -8.92 3.28
N ASN A 156 7.41 -10.09 3.76
CA ASN A 156 6.68 -11.35 3.53
C ASN A 156 5.23 -11.28 4.01
N TYR A 157 5.03 -10.77 5.23
CA TYR A 157 3.68 -10.69 5.81
C TYR A 157 2.83 -9.67 5.06
N HIS A 158 3.42 -8.56 4.63
CA HIS A 158 2.74 -7.55 3.84
C HIS A 158 2.33 -8.07 2.45
N ALA A 159 3.25 -8.73 1.73
CA ALA A 159 2.97 -9.36 0.44
C ALA A 159 1.89 -10.44 0.55
N GLN A 160 1.92 -11.27 1.60
CA GLN A 160 0.89 -12.27 1.87
C GLN A 160 -0.47 -11.64 2.20
N PHE A 161 -0.50 -10.52 2.94
CA PHE A 161 -1.73 -9.80 3.22
C PHE A 161 -2.38 -9.27 1.94
N ILE A 162 -1.57 -8.70 1.04
CA ILE A 162 -2.02 -8.25 -0.28
C ILE A 162 -2.47 -9.44 -1.14
N GLN A 163 -1.74 -10.56 -1.11
CA GLN A 163 -2.14 -11.79 -1.79
C GLN A 163 -3.53 -12.27 -1.35
N ARG A 164 -3.84 -12.21 -0.05
CA ARG A 164 -5.16 -12.55 0.48
C ARG A 164 -6.25 -11.65 -0.10
N SER A 165 -6.02 -10.33 -0.13
CA SER A 165 -6.98 -9.39 -0.74
C SER A 165 -7.22 -9.66 -2.22
N LEU A 166 -6.18 -10.01 -2.98
CA LEU A 166 -6.27 -10.40 -4.40
C LEU A 166 -7.09 -11.68 -4.56
N THR A 167 -6.81 -12.72 -3.76
CA THR A 167 -7.58 -13.97 -3.78
C THR A 167 -9.05 -13.74 -3.46
N GLN A 168 -9.36 -12.93 -2.44
CA GLN A 168 -10.74 -12.57 -2.09
C GLN A 168 -11.44 -11.76 -3.19
N ALA A 169 -10.68 -11.01 -3.99
CA ALA A 169 -11.15 -10.31 -5.16
C ALA A 169 -11.27 -11.19 -6.43
N GLY A 170 -10.86 -12.46 -6.36
CA GLY A 170 -10.96 -13.42 -7.46
C GLY A 170 -9.76 -13.44 -8.42
N PHE A 171 -8.62 -12.88 -8.02
CA PHE A 171 -7.39 -12.88 -8.81
C PHE A 171 -6.50 -14.08 -8.46
N GLU A 172 -5.88 -14.67 -9.48
CA GLU A 172 -4.72 -15.52 -9.30
C GLU A 172 -3.49 -14.65 -9.03
N SER A 173 -2.53 -15.15 -8.25
CA SER A 173 -1.31 -14.40 -7.96
C SER A 173 -0.13 -15.29 -7.60
N LYS A 174 1.08 -14.75 -7.80
CA LYS A 174 2.34 -15.38 -7.39
C LYS A 174 3.26 -14.34 -6.78
N ILE A 175 3.78 -14.64 -5.60
CA ILE A 175 4.81 -13.83 -4.93
C ILE A 175 6.16 -14.17 -5.56
N LEU A 176 6.91 -13.13 -5.91
CA LEU A 176 8.28 -13.23 -6.42
C LEU A 176 9.24 -12.59 -5.40
N PHE A 177 10.27 -13.34 -5.01
CA PHE A 177 11.26 -12.91 -4.04
C PHE A 177 12.50 -12.32 -4.74
N GLY A 178 12.59 -10.99 -4.76
CA GLY A 178 13.60 -10.30 -5.55
C GLY A 178 13.41 -10.51 -7.05
N LEU A 179 14.51 -10.60 -7.79
CA LEU A 179 14.50 -10.65 -9.26
C LEU A 179 15.02 -11.97 -9.85
N ASP A 180 15.46 -12.91 -9.02
CA ASP A 180 16.17 -14.12 -9.48
C ASP A 180 15.28 -15.07 -10.30
N GLU A 181 13.97 -15.04 -10.06
CA GLU A 181 12.99 -15.85 -10.79
C GLU A 181 12.60 -15.26 -12.14
N LEU A 182 12.99 -14.01 -12.43
CA LEU A 182 12.65 -13.31 -13.66
C LEU A 182 13.70 -13.54 -14.74
N ARG A 183 13.22 -13.85 -15.94
CA ARG A 183 14.08 -14.01 -17.12
C ARG A 183 13.39 -13.48 -18.38
N TRP A 184 14.17 -13.29 -19.44
CA TRP A 184 13.64 -13.00 -20.76
C TRP A 184 13.53 -14.29 -21.58
N ASP A 185 12.42 -14.46 -22.29
CA ASP A 185 12.30 -15.50 -23.30
C ASP A 185 13.05 -15.11 -24.59
N ALA A 186 13.06 -16.01 -25.59
CA ALA A 186 13.72 -15.78 -26.87
C ALA A 186 13.15 -14.59 -27.68
N ALA A 187 11.93 -14.15 -27.37
CA ALA A 187 11.28 -12.99 -27.99
C ALA A 187 11.48 -11.69 -27.20
N GLY A 188 12.22 -11.73 -26.08
CA GLY A 188 12.46 -10.58 -25.20
C GLY A 188 11.29 -10.26 -24.25
N GLN A 189 10.36 -11.18 -24.04
CA GLN A 189 9.27 -11.02 -23.08
C GLN A 189 9.71 -11.41 -21.67
N LEU A 190 9.27 -10.64 -20.67
CA LEU A 190 9.56 -10.93 -19.26
C LEU A 190 8.67 -12.09 -18.79
N ILE A 191 9.31 -13.16 -18.30
CA ILE A 191 8.66 -14.37 -17.78
C ILE A 191 9.18 -14.72 -16.38
N ASP A 192 8.36 -15.41 -15.60
CA ASP A 192 8.75 -15.95 -14.29
C ASP A 192 9.41 -17.34 -14.38
N ALA A 193 9.70 -17.93 -13.20
CA ALA A 193 10.32 -19.24 -13.07
C ALA A 193 9.59 -20.35 -13.86
N ASP A 194 8.25 -20.28 -13.93
CA ASP A 194 7.38 -21.28 -14.57
C ASP A 194 7.15 -20.98 -16.07
N GLY A 195 7.78 -19.92 -16.59
CA GLY A 195 7.60 -19.48 -17.98
C GLY A 195 6.33 -18.67 -18.21
N ARG A 196 5.65 -18.21 -17.15
CA ARG A 196 4.45 -17.37 -17.27
C ARG A 196 4.86 -15.92 -17.54
N LEU A 197 4.16 -15.27 -18.48
CA LEU A 197 4.38 -13.86 -18.79
C LEU A 197 4.05 -12.96 -17.60
N VAL A 198 4.98 -12.06 -17.28
CA VAL A 198 4.79 -11.03 -16.25
C VAL A 198 4.19 -9.79 -16.91
N ASN A 199 2.89 -9.58 -16.70
CA ASN A 199 2.12 -8.53 -17.41
C ASN A 199 1.19 -7.70 -16.52
N CYS A 200 1.09 -8.03 -15.23
CA CYS A 200 0.43 -7.25 -14.20
C CYS A 200 1.19 -7.46 -12.89
N VAL A 201 1.64 -6.36 -12.30
CA VAL A 201 2.51 -6.37 -11.12
C VAL A 201 1.89 -5.50 -10.04
N TRP A 202 1.83 -6.04 -8.83
CA TRP A 202 1.82 -5.25 -7.61
C TRP A 202 3.21 -5.34 -6.99
N LYS A 203 3.73 -4.24 -6.44
CA LYS A 203 5.08 -4.18 -5.85
C LYS A 203 5.04 -3.68 -4.42
N THR A 204 5.95 -4.16 -3.58
CA THR A 204 6.32 -3.51 -2.32
C THR A 204 7.17 -2.26 -2.61
N GLY A 205 7.47 -1.50 -1.55
CA GLY A 205 8.34 -0.33 -1.66
C GLY A 205 9.72 -0.70 -2.17
N MET A 206 10.39 0.24 -2.85
CA MET A 206 11.82 0.10 -3.03
C MET A 206 12.47 0.44 -1.69
N GLY A 207 12.92 -0.58 -0.95
CA GLY A 207 13.84 -0.35 0.15
C GLY A 207 15.04 0.42 -0.41
N ASN A 208 15.25 1.65 0.04
CA ASN A 208 16.48 2.38 -0.21
C ASN A 208 17.60 1.60 0.49
N ARG A 209 18.19 0.63 -0.21
CA ARG A 209 19.49 0.11 0.16
C ARG A 209 20.51 1.18 -0.21
N HIS A 210 20.88 1.98 0.79
CA HIS A 210 22.14 2.71 0.77
C HIS A 210 23.32 1.74 0.83
#